data_AF-A0A956BEH4-F1
#
_entry.id   AF-A0A956BEH4-F1
#
_cell.length_a   1.000
_cell.length_b   1.000
_cell.length_c   1.000
_cell.angle_alpha   90.00
_cell.angle_beta   90.00
_cell.angle_gamma   90.00
#
_symmetry.space_group_name_H-M   'P 1'
#
loop_
_entity.id
_entity.type
_entity.pdbx_description
1 polymer ?
#
loop_
_entity_poly.entity_id
_entity_poly.type
_entity_poly.pdbx_seq_one_letter_code
_entity_poly.pdbx_strand_id
1 'polypeptide(L)'
;MFDPIEIDDLSAIPDELYGRLFPTEPARTREIETTVRDIIDQVRRHGDLAVSELTKRFDNVQLEAEEFHVPEQFVRETAAQADDALKAAIDSMIVNVTKFHTPQRPSGFSMPGPAGSTLSWNYRPVQAVGVYVPGGLAAYPTSLIMNVVPARIAGVPRIVVITPPGSVSSNPAVAYALRELSIDEIVRVGGAQGIAAAAFGTETINPVDVIVGPGNAFVAEAKRQVFGQVGIDSVAGPSEVVILADESAPLDYIVWDLLAQAEHDPDARVVLISDSLALATAVQERIVECMETSPRAEVMALAIENNSANCVIPSLSLAKLLINAIAPEHLQIMVSPSAKIDPEELVAGAIFWGPHSPTAIGDYWAGPNHV
;
A
#
# COMPACT_ATOMS: atom_id res chain seq x y z
N MET A 1 25.04 -9.08 0.89
CA MET A 1 25.11 -7.90 0.00
C MET A 1 24.38 -8.24 -1.28
N PHE A 2 23.86 -7.23 -1.98
CA PHE A 2 22.95 -7.34 -3.14
C PHE A 2 23.65 -7.87 -4.41
N ASP A 3 24.35 -8.99 -4.27
CA ASP A 3 25.30 -9.52 -5.24
C ASP A 3 24.56 -10.00 -6.51
N PRO A 4 25.08 -9.70 -7.71
CA PRO A 4 24.47 -10.17 -8.96
C PRO A 4 24.43 -11.70 -9.03
N ILE A 5 23.28 -12.24 -9.41
CA ILE A 5 23.05 -13.68 -9.60
C ILE A 5 22.59 -13.89 -11.03
N GLU A 6 23.34 -14.69 -11.78
CA GLU A 6 22.98 -15.10 -13.14
C GLU A 6 21.83 -16.11 -13.12
N ILE A 7 20.81 -15.87 -13.95
CA ILE A 7 19.65 -16.75 -14.14
C ILE A 7 19.52 -17.03 -15.64
N ASP A 8 19.90 -18.25 -16.05
CA ASP A 8 19.79 -18.69 -17.44
C ASP A 8 18.39 -19.22 -17.80
N ASP A 9 17.66 -19.75 -16.80
CA ASP A 9 16.33 -20.34 -16.95
C ASP A 9 15.55 -20.30 -15.62
N LEU A 10 14.22 -20.18 -15.69
CA LEU A 10 13.37 -20.12 -14.49
C LEU A 10 13.41 -21.42 -13.65
N SER A 11 13.64 -22.58 -14.27
CA SER A 11 13.76 -23.85 -13.56
C SER A 11 15.11 -24.02 -12.84
N ALA A 12 16.08 -23.14 -13.14
CA ALA A 12 17.42 -23.17 -12.59
C ALA A 12 17.65 -22.09 -11.50
N ILE A 13 16.60 -21.40 -11.04
CA ILE A 13 16.70 -20.42 -9.96
C ILE A 13 17.18 -21.14 -8.69
N PRO A 14 18.31 -20.71 -8.07
CA PRO A 14 18.80 -21.32 -6.83
C PRO A 14 17.76 -21.26 -5.71
N ASP A 15 17.66 -22.30 -4.87
CA ASP A 15 16.66 -22.37 -3.77
C ASP A 15 16.68 -21.13 -2.85
N GLU A 16 17.88 -20.62 -2.55
CA GLU A 16 18.06 -19.41 -1.74
C GLU A 16 17.43 -18.17 -2.40
N LEU A 17 17.61 -18.04 -3.72
CA LEU A 17 17.03 -16.94 -4.50
C LEU A 17 15.53 -17.16 -4.73
N TYR A 18 15.10 -18.41 -4.89
CA TYR A 18 13.70 -18.77 -5.10
C TYR A 18 12.84 -18.28 -3.93
N GLY A 19 13.29 -18.44 -2.68
CA GLY A 19 12.57 -17.95 -1.50
C GLY A 19 12.45 -16.41 -1.44
N ARG A 20 13.42 -15.68 -2.00
CA ARG A 20 13.38 -14.21 -2.07
C ARG A 20 12.43 -13.72 -3.17
N LEU A 21 12.46 -14.38 -4.32
CA LEU A 21 11.61 -14.04 -5.48
C LEU A 21 10.15 -14.52 -5.30
N PHE A 22 9.95 -15.67 -4.67
CA PHE A 22 8.65 -16.33 -4.50
C PHE A 22 8.41 -16.72 -3.03
N PRO A 23 8.27 -15.74 -2.12
CA PRO A 23 8.13 -16.00 -0.70
C PRO A 23 6.84 -16.77 -0.42
N THR A 24 6.98 -17.83 0.37
CA THR A 24 5.85 -18.58 0.95
C THR A 24 5.56 -18.09 2.36
N GLU A 25 4.33 -18.29 2.86
CA GLU A 25 3.92 -17.83 4.20
C GLU A 25 4.89 -18.28 5.33
N PRO A 26 5.49 -17.34 6.09
CA PRO A 26 6.44 -17.66 7.15
C PRO A 26 5.78 -18.15 8.44
N ALA A 27 6.56 -18.77 9.33
CA ALA A 27 6.10 -19.26 10.63
C ALA A 27 5.58 -18.15 11.58
N ARG A 28 6.07 -16.90 11.43
CA ARG A 28 5.56 -15.71 12.16
C ARG A 28 4.05 -15.49 11.93
N THR A 29 3.51 -15.96 10.81
CA THR A 29 2.10 -15.81 10.47
C THR A 29 1.20 -16.47 11.52
N ARG A 30 1.51 -17.65 12.08
CA ARG A 30 0.60 -18.33 13.02
C ARG A 30 0.44 -17.63 14.37
N GLU A 31 1.51 -17.01 14.86
CA GLU A 31 1.46 -16.22 16.10
C GLU A 31 0.64 -14.94 15.90
N ILE A 32 0.82 -14.28 14.75
CA ILE A 32 0.04 -13.11 14.35
C ILE A 32 -1.43 -13.51 14.17
N GLU A 33 -1.73 -14.60 13.47
CA GLU A 33 -3.08 -15.16 13.29
C GLU A 33 -3.78 -15.37 14.63
N THR A 34 -3.12 -16.03 15.59
CA THR A 34 -3.69 -16.31 16.91
C THR A 34 -3.91 -15.01 17.69
N THR A 35 -2.93 -14.12 17.69
CA THR A 35 -3.01 -12.82 18.40
C THR A 35 -4.15 -11.97 17.85
N VAL A 36 -4.25 -11.87 16.52
CA VAL A 36 -5.30 -11.10 15.83
C VAL A 36 -6.68 -11.72 16.10
N ARG A 37 -6.78 -13.05 16.10
CA ARG A 37 -8.03 -13.73 16.44
C ARG A 37 -8.50 -13.39 17.84
N ASP A 38 -7.59 -13.43 18.81
CA ASP A 38 -7.90 -13.06 20.20
C ASP A 38 -8.33 -11.60 20.34
N ILE A 39 -7.71 -10.69 19.57
CA ILE A 39 -8.10 -9.27 19.51
C ILE A 39 -9.52 -9.12 18.94
N ILE A 40 -9.80 -9.76 17.81
CA ILE A 40 -11.11 -9.72 17.16
C ILE A 40 -12.20 -10.27 18.11
N ASP A 41 -11.93 -11.40 18.77
CA ASP A 41 -12.85 -12.01 19.72
C ASP A 41 -13.14 -11.11 20.93
N GLN A 42 -12.11 -10.40 21.44
CA GLN A 42 -12.27 -9.43 22.51
C GLN A 42 -13.17 -8.27 22.10
N VAL A 43 -12.90 -7.63 20.96
CA VAL A 43 -13.72 -6.50 20.45
C VAL A 43 -15.15 -6.94 20.21
N ARG A 44 -15.36 -8.14 19.63
CA ARG A 44 -16.70 -8.67 19.37
C ARG A 44 -17.50 -8.94 20.66
N ARG A 45 -16.85 -9.34 21.75
CA ARG A 45 -17.52 -9.67 23.02
C ARG A 45 -17.70 -8.47 23.94
N HIS A 46 -16.77 -7.52 23.89
CA HIS A 46 -16.66 -6.45 24.89
C HIS A 46 -16.72 -5.04 24.30
N GLY A 47 -16.90 -4.90 22.99
CA GLY A 47 -17.18 -3.62 22.34
C GLY A 47 -16.13 -2.56 22.65
N ASP A 48 -16.60 -1.37 22.99
CA ASP A 48 -15.76 -0.19 23.29
C ASP A 48 -14.74 -0.43 24.41
N LEU A 49 -15.09 -1.24 25.42
CA LEU A 49 -14.17 -1.55 26.52
C LEU A 49 -12.90 -2.23 26.01
N ALA A 50 -13.05 -3.25 25.15
CA ALA A 50 -11.90 -3.93 24.56
C ALA A 50 -11.10 -3.00 23.65
N VAL A 51 -11.77 -2.14 22.88
CA VAL A 51 -11.10 -1.16 22.03
C VAL A 51 -10.23 -0.21 22.86
N SER A 52 -10.76 0.34 23.96
CA SER A 52 -10.01 1.20 24.89
C SER A 52 -8.81 0.49 25.52
N GLU A 53 -9.00 -0.74 26.02
CA GLU A 53 -7.92 -1.53 26.65
C GLU A 53 -6.80 -1.87 25.67
N LEU A 54 -7.15 -2.25 24.44
CA LEU A 54 -6.18 -2.60 23.39
C LEU A 54 -5.46 -1.36 22.87
N THR A 55 -6.16 -0.23 22.74
CA THR A 55 -5.55 1.07 22.39
C THR A 55 -4.54 1.50 23.45
N LYS A 56 -4.88 1.37 24.74
CA LYS A 56 -3.92 1.61 25.83
C LYS A 56 -2.71 0.68 25.74
N ARG A 57 -2.93 -0.59 25.45
CA ARG A 57 -1.87 -1.61 25.40
C ARG A 57 -0.90 -1.39 24.25
N PHE A 58 -1.40 -1.08 23.06
CA PHE A 58 -0.58 -1.05 21.84
C PHE A 58 -0.14 0.36 21.44
N ASP A 59 -0.98 1.36 21.69
CA ASP A 59 -0.70 2.76 21.34
C ASP A 59 -0.25 3.59 22.55
N ASN A 60 -0.31 3.02 23.76
CA ASN A 60 0.02 3.71 25.02
C ASN A 60 -0.81 5.00 25.26
N VAL A 61 -2.04 5.02 24.76
CA VAL A 61 -3.01 6.12 24.93
C VAL A 61 -4.25 5.58 25.61
N GLN A 62 -4.63 6.18 26.75
CA GLN A 62 -5.93 5.93 27.37
C GLN A 62 -6.99 6.76 26.62
N LEU A 63 -7.98 6.09 26.04
CA LEU A 63 -9.16 6.72 25.45
C LEU A 63 -10.41 6.10 26.05
N GLU A 64 -11.36 6.94 26.43
CA GLU A 64 -12.73 6.50 26.74
C GLU A 64 -13.57 6.42 25.45
N ALA A 65 -14.75 5.80 25.50
CA ALA A 65 -15.57 5.56 24.31
C ALA A 65 -16.01 6.87 23.62
N GLU A 66 -16.32 7.91 24.40
CA GLU A 66 -16.71 9.24 23.90
C GLU A 66 -15.55 9.95 23.19
N GLU A 67 -14.33 9.46 23.41
CA GLU A 67 -13.11 10.01 22.87
C GLU A 67 -12.68 9.35 21.57
N PHE A 68 -13.32 8.25 21.11
CA PHE A 68 -12.91 7.56 19.88
C PHE A 68 -13.05 8.42 18.63
N HIS A 69 -14.08 9.26 18.57
CA HIS A 69 -14.32 10.15 17.44
C HIS A 69 -13.52 11.43 17.58
N VAL A 70 -12.77 11.79 16.53
CA VAL A 70 -12.00 13.03 16.48
C VAL A 70 -12.95 14.19 16.18
N PRO A 71 -13.00 15.23 17.04
CA PRO A 71 -13.87 16.38 16.79
C PRO A 71 -13.47 17.15 15.53
N GLU A 72 -14.44 17.62 14.76
CA GLU A 72 -14.17 18.40 13.54
C GLU A 72 -13.32 19.65 13.82
N GLN A 73 -13.57 20.32 14.94
CA GLN A 73 -12.79 21.49 15.35
C GLN A 73 -11.31 21.14 15.53
N PHE A 74 -11.00 19.98 16.09
CA PHE A 74 -9.63 19.52 16.25
C PHE A 74 -8.93 19.36 14.90
N VAL A 75 -9.60 18.71 13.93
CA VAL A 75 -9.08 18.55 12.56
C VAL A 75 -8.82 19.91 11.92
N ARG A 76 -9.75 20.87 12.05
CA ARG A 76 -9.60 22.22 11.49
C ARG A 76 -8.42 22.98 12.10
N GLU A 77 -8.26 22.92 13.42
CA GLU A 77 -7.16 23.58 14.14
C GLU A 77 -5.79 22.98 13.78
N THR A 78 -5.69 21.66 13.66
CA THR A 78 -4.45 20.99 13.25
C THR A 78 -4.14 21.23 11.77
N ALA A 79 -5.14 21.18 10.89
CA ALA A 79 -4.98 21.48 9.46
C ALA A 79 -4.49 22.91 9.19
N ALA A 80 -4.84 23.87 10.06
CA ALA A 80 -4.39 25.25 9.94
C ALA A 80 -2.87 25.42 10.14
N GLN A 81 -2.22 24.44 10.79
CA GLN A 81 -0.78 24.45 11.06
C GLN A 81 0.07 24.00 9.85
N ALA A 82 -0.54 23.41 8.82
CA ALA A 82 0.17 23.06 7.59
C ALA A 82 0.59 24.34 6.86
N ASP A 83 1.81 24.38 6.34
CA ASP A 83 2.25 25.49 5.50
C ASP A 83 1.58 25.47 4.11
N ASP A 84 1.62 26.61 3.41
CA ASP A 84 0.92 26.77 2.14
C ASP A 84 1.48 25.89 1.01
N ALA A 85 2.75 25.51 1.07
CA ALA A 85 3.36 24.64 0.07
C ALA A 85 2.85 23.20 0.20
N LEU A 86 2.77 22.69 1.44
CA LEU A 86 2.20 21.39 1.75
C LEU A 86 0.72 21.33 1.40
N LYS A 87 -0.05 22.38 1.72
CA LYS A 87 -1.48 22.49 1.32
C LYS A 87 -1.63 22.40 -0.20
N ALA A 88 -0.86 23.19 -0.94
CA ALA A 88 -0.91 23.18 -2.41
C ALA A 88 -0.52 21.82 -3.01
N ALA A 89 0.46 21.13 -2.41
CA ALA A 89 0.84 19.77 -2.83
C ALA A 89 -0.30 18.77 -2.61
N ILE A 90 -0.95 18.81 -1.45
CA ILE A 90 -2.11 17.96 -1.12
C ILE A 90 -3.28 18.24 -2.08
N ASP A 91 -3.60 19.52 -2.31
CA ASP A 91 -4.66 19.91 -3.24
C ASP A 91 -4.38 19.39 -4.67
N SER A 92 -3.13 19.52 -5.13
CA SER A 92 -2.72 19.00 -6.43
C SER A 92 -2.84 17.47 -6.52
N MET A 93 -2.49 16.76 -5.45
CA MET A 93 -2.64 15.30 -5.38
C MET A 93 -4.11 14.90 -5.46
N ILE A 94 -4.99 15.52 -4.67
CA ILE A 94 -6.45 15.27 -4.72
C ILE A 94 -6.97 15.48 -6.15
N VAL A 95 -6.54 16.55 -6.82
CA VAL A 95 -6.93 16.85 -8.21
C VAL A 95 -6.47 15.74 -9.17
N ASN A 96 -5.22 15.30 -9.08
CA ASN A 96 -4.67 14.29 -9.98
C ASN A 96 -5.32 12.91 -9.78
N VAL A 97 -5.48 12.49 -8.51
CA VAL A 97 -6.17 11.23 -8.16
C VAL A 97 -7.63 11.28 -8.62
N THR A 98 -8.31 12.42 -8.43
CA THR A 98 -9.69 12.60 -8.92
C THR A 98 -9.77 12.48 -10.44
N LYS A 99 -8.86 13.16 -11.16
CA LYS A 99 -8.81 13.10 -12.64
C LYS A 99 -8.57 11.68 -13.14
N PHE A 100 -7.68 10.92 -12.50
CA PHE A 100 -7.35 9.55 -12.91
C PHE A 100 -8.51 8.58 -12.67
N HIS A 101 -9.18 8.68 -11.52
CA HIS A 101 -10.23 7.72 -11.12
C HIS A 101 -11.63 8.06 -11.67
N THR A 102 -11.94 9.33 -11.93
CA THR A 102 -13.28 9.75 -12.45
C THR A 102 -13.73 8.98 -13.70
N PRO A 103 -12.92 8.83 -14.77
CA PRO A 103 -13.35 8.12 -15.97
C PRO A 103 -13.53 6.60 -15.77
N GLN A 104 -13.05 6.03 -14.66
CA GLN A 104 -13.13 4.60 -14.36
C GLN A 104 -14.49 4.18 -13.80
N ARG A 105 -15.39 5.13 -13.51
CA ARG A 105 -16.72 4.84 -12.98
C ARG A 105 -17.49 3.94 -13.96
N PRO A 106 -17.86 2.71 -13.56
CA PRO A 106 -18.51 1.78 -14.47
C PRO A 106 -19.96 2.18 -14.76
N SER A 107 -20.44 1.84 -15.95
CA SER A 107 -21.83 1.99 -16.35
C SER A 107 -22.56 0.64 -16.27
N GLY A 108 -23.85 0.69 -15.89
CA GLY A 108 -24.69 -0.49 -15.94
C GLY A 108 -24.95 -0.94 -17.39
N PHE A 109 -25.45 -2.16 -17.54
CA PHE A 109 -25.77 -2.75 -18.83
C PHE A 109 -27.20 -3.29 -18.84
N SER A 110 -27.85 -3.27 -20.00
CA SER A 110 -29.18 -3.83 -20.21
C SER A 110 -29.32 -4.35 -21.64
N MET A 111 -29.87 -5.55 -21.80
CA MET A 111 -30.13 -6.16 -23.10
C MET A 111 -31.43 -6.97 -23.12
N PRO A 112 -32.04 -7.18 -24.30
CA PRO A 112 -33.11 -8.15 -24.46
C PRO A 112 -32.66 -9.56 -24.10
N GLY A 113 -33.53 -10.33 -23.46
CA GLY A 113 -33.34 -11.73 -23.13
C GLY A 113 -34.40 -12.64 -23.76
N PRO A 114 -34.31 -13.95 -23.51
CA PRO A 114 -35.24 -14.93 -24.06
C PRO A 114 -36.70 -14.63 -23.70
N ALA A 115 -37.62 -14.99 -24.60
CA ALA A 115 -39.07 -14.82 -24.39
C ALA A 115 -39.52 -13.39 -24.04
N GLY A 116 -38.79 -12.36 -24.48
CA GLY A 116 -39.13 -10.96 -24.24
C GLY A 116 -38.71 -10.43 -22.86
N SER A 117 -37.86 -11.16 -22.12
CA SER A 117 -37.29 -10.65 -20.87
C SER A 117 -36.25 -9.55 -21.14
N THR A 118 -35.83 -8.85 -20.09
CA THR A 118 -34.68 -7.93 -20.12
C THR A 118 -33.66 -8.41 -19.09
N LEU A 119 -32.40 -8.51 -19.50
CA LEU A 119 -31.27 -8.86 -18.64
C LEU A 119 -30.45 -7.59 -18.38
N SER A 120 -30.18 -7.28 -17.11
CA SER A 120 -29.42 -6.08 -16.75
C SER A 120 -28.60 -6.26 -15.48
N TRP A 121 -27.49 -5.53 -15.37
CA TRP A 121 -26.77 -5.32 -14.11
C TRP A 121 -26.48 -3.83 -13.92
N ASN A 122 -26.39 -3.41 -12.66
CA ASN A 122 -26.11 -2.03 -12.27
C ASN A 122 -25.06 -2.00 -11.17
N TYR A 123 -24.27 -0.93 -11.14
CA TYR A 123 -23.36 -0.65 -10.05
C TYR A 123 -24.03 0.28 -9.04
N ARG A 124 -23.86 -0.03 -7.75
CA ARG A 124 -24.29 0.79 -6.62
C ARG A 124 -23.11 0.88 -5.64
N PRO A 125 -22.83 2.05 -5.07
CA PRO A 125 -21.84 2.15 -4.02
C PRO A 125 -22.30 1.36 -2.80
N VAL A 126 -21.33 0.89 -2.02
CA VAL A 126 -21.58 0.45 -0.65
C VAL A 126 -22.17 1.60 0.18
N GLN A 127 -22.90 1.27 1.25
CA GLN A 127 -23.48 2.27 2.14
C GLN A 127 -22.44 2.89 3.07
N ALA A 128 -21.45 2.10 3.50
CA ALA A 128 -20.37 2.59 4.33
C ALA A 128 -19.02 1.93 3.97
N VAL A 129 -17.95 2.73 3.96
CA VAL A 129 -16.57 2.25 3.82
C VAL A 129 -15.75 2.67 5.02
N GLY A 130 -14.96 1.75 5.56
CA GLY A 130 -13.90 2.01 6.52
C GLY A 130 -12.58 2.18 5.79
N VAL A 131 -11.91 3.32 5.93
CA VAL A 131 -10.60 3.60 5.36
C VAL A 131 -9.58 3.54 6.49
N TYR A 132 -8.76 2.50 6.53
CA TYR A 132 -7.67 2.40 7.47
C TYR A 132 -6.48 3.26 7.00
N VAL A 133 -6.02 4.18 7.85
CA VAL A 133 -4.86 5.03 7.60
C VAL A 133 -3.80 4.70 8.65
N PRO A 134 -2.63 4.15 8.27
CA PRO A 134 -1.53 3.88 9.20
C PRO A 134 -1.11 5.11 10.02
N GLY A 135 -0.59 4.86 11.23
CA GLY A 135 -0.11 5.90 12.15
C GLY A 135 1.40 5.83 12.41
N GLY A 136 1.87 6.65 13.35
CA GLY A 136 3.29 6.71 13.73
C GLY A 136 4.16 7.41 12.69
N LEU A 137 5.34 6.84 12.38
CA LEU A 137 6.27 7.37 11.37
C LEU A 137 5.73 7.26 9.93
N ALA A 138 4.62 6.53 9.74
CA ALA A 138 4.01 6.26 8.43
C ALA A 138 2.62 6.89 8.26
N ALA A 139 2.29 7.93 9.05
CA ALA A 139 1.04 8.66 8.88
C ALA A 139 1.08 9.49 7.58
N TYR A 140 0.62 8.92 6.47
CA TYR A 140 0.69 9.57 5.16
C TYR A 140 -0.67 10.14 4.72
N PRO A 141 -0.74 11.41 4.28
CA PRO A 141 -1.95 11.95 3.67
C PRO A 141 -2.28 11.25 2.33
N THR A 142 -1.30 10.59 1.71
CA THR A 142 -1.45 9.91 0.43
C THR A 142 -2.39 8.71 0.53
N SER A 143 -2.16 7.76 1.44
CA SER A 143 -3.02 6.59 1.61
C SER A 143 -4.47 6.96 1.94
N LEU A 144 -4.67 8.05 2.68
CA LEU A 144 -6.00 8.62 2.90
C LEU A 144 -6.64 9.07 1.58
N ILE A 145 -5.92 9.89 0.79
CA ILE A 145 -6.44 10.43 -0.48
C ILE A 145 -6.70 9.32 -1.50
N MET A 146 -5.79 8.36 -1.61
CA MET A 146 -5.89 7.23 -2.54
C MET A 146 -7.10 6.32 -2.24
N ASN A 147 -7.52 6.21 -0.98
CA ASN A 147 -8.71 5.41 -0.63
C ASN A 147 -10.01 6.21 -0.67
N VAL A 148 -10.00 7.47 -0.19
CA VAL A 148 -11.23 8.25 -0.04
C VAL A 148 -11.71 8.83 -1.37
N VAL A 149 -10.81 9.28 -2.25
CA VAL A 149 -11.21 9.88 -3.52
C VAL A 149 -12.02 8.90 -4.39
N PRO A 150 -11.59 7.64 -4.60
CA PRO A 150 -12.41 6.65 -5.31
C PRO A 150 -13.76 6.37 -4.64
N ALA A 151 -13.80 6.31 -3.30
CA ALA A 151 -15.05 6.11 -2.56
C ALA A 151 -16.05 7.28 -2.76
N ARG A 152 -15.55 8.52 -2.78
CA ARG A 152 -16.36 9.71 -3.10
C ARG A 152 -16.86 9.69 -4.54
N ILE A 153 -16.01 9.32 -5.51
CA ILE A 153 -16.40 9.18 -6.93
C ILE A 153 -17.48 8.10 -7.12
N ALA A 154 -17.36 6.98 -6.41
CA ALA A 154 -18.35 5.91 -6.39
C ALA A 154 -19.70 6.37 -5.79
N GLY A 155 -19.67 7.37 -4.91
CA GLY A 155 -20.83 7.93 -4.23
C GLY A 155 -21.17 7.22 -2.92
N VAL A 156 -20.17 6.72 -2.21
CA VAL A 156 -20.34 6.12 -0.89
C VAL A 156 -20.87 7.18 0.10
N PRO A 157 -22.02 6.97 0.75
CA PRO A 157 -22.66 8.00 1.56
C PRO A 157 -22.04 8.15 2.96
N ARG A 158 -21.34 7.14 3.48
CA ARG A 158 -20.65 7.20 4.78
C ARG A 158 -19.21 6.71 4.65
N ILE A 159 -18.25 7.59 4.87
CA ILE A 159 -16.82 7.28 4.87
C ILE A 159 -16.28 7.44 6.30
N VAL A 160 -15.80 6.35 6.86
CA VAL A 160 -15.21 6.29 8.21
C VAL A 160 -13.71 6.12 8.07
N VAL A 161 -12.92 7.09 8.53
CA VAL A 161 -11.46 6.93 8.61
C VAL A 161 -11.09 6.33 9.96
N ILE A 162 -10.30 5.28 9.95
CA ILE A 162 -9.82 4.56 11.14
C ILE A 162 -8.31 4.73 11.17
N THR A 163 -7.77 5.32 12.24
CA THR A 163 -6.33 5.58 12.33
C THR A 163 -5.87 5.52 13.78
N PRO A 164 -4.63 5.05 14.07
CA PRO A 164 -4.12 5.03 15.44
C PRO A 164 -4.21 6.40 16.15
N PRO A 165 -4.30 6.41 17.49
CA PRO A 165 -4.15 7.64 18.25
C PRO A 165 -2.84 8.35 17.88
N GLY A 166 -2.87 9.68 17.78
CA GLY A 166 -1.69 10.46 17.41
C GLY A 166 -1.65 10.87 15.94
N SER A 167 -2.11 10.02 15.01
CA SER A 167 -1.95 10.22 13.56
C SER A 167 -2.50 11.57 13.07
N VAL A 168 -3.65 11.99 13.61
CA VAL A 168 -4.26 13.29 13.27
C VAL A 168 -3.58 14.42 14.05
N SER A 169 -3.34 14.23 15.34
CA SER A 169 -2.83 15.29 16.22
C SER A 169 -1.40 15.72 15.94
N SER A 170 -0.56 14.82 15.43
CA SER A 170 0.86 15.08 15.17
C SER A 170 1.16 15.40 13.71
N ASN A 171 0.17 15.38 12.82
CA ASN A 171 0.39 15.53 11.39
C ASN A 171 -0.60 16.52 10.73
N PRO A 172 -0.20 17.80 10.59
CA PRO A 172 -0.98 18.81 9.88
C PRO A 172 -1.33 18.43 8.44
N ALA A 173 -0.50 17.63 7.75
CA ALA A 173 -0.77 17.17 6.40
C ALA A 173 -1.98 16.22 6.34
N VAL A 174 -2.03 15.24 7.25
CA VAL A 174 -3.16 14.30 7.37
C VAL A 174 -4.42 15.05 7.77
N ALA A 175 -4.34 15.94 8.77
CA ALA A 175 -5.48 16.76 9.17
C ALA A 175 -6.00 17.64 8.03
N TYR A 176 -5.11 18.23 7.23
CA TYR A 176 -5.49 19.01 6.06
C TYR A 176 -6.20 18.15 5.00
N ALA A 177 -5.65 16.98 4.66
CA ALA A 177 -6.29 16.05 3.73
C ALA A 177 -7.67 15.58 4.23
N LEU A 178 -7.81 15.23 5.53
CA LEU A 178 -9.10 14.86 6.14
C LEU A 178 -10.15 15.97 5.98
N ARG A 179 -9.74 17.23 6.16
CA ARG A 179 -10.61 18.40 5.98
C ARG A 179 -11.07 18.54 4.54
N GLU A 180 -10.16 18.48 3.57
CA GLU A 180 -10.50 18.68 2.15
C GLU A 180 -11.35 17.55 1.59
N LEU A 181 -11.16 16.32 2.07
CA LEU A 181 -11.93 15.15 1.64
C LEU A 181 -13.32 15.04 2.31
N SER A 182 -13.62 15.95 3.23
CA SER A 182 -14.91 16.06 3.93
C SER A 182 -15.39 14.74 4.53
N ILE A 183 -14.55 14.07 5.33
CA ILE A 183 -14.84 12.75 5.94
C ILE A 183 -16.04 12.81 6.90
N ASP A 184 -16.84 11.74 6.94
CA ASP A 184 -18.05 11.67 7.77
C ASP A 184 -17.72 11.35 9.24
N GLU A 185 -16.83 10.38 9.48
CA GLU A 185 -16.38 9.98 10.82
C GLU A 185 -14.87 9.73 10.82
N ILE A 186 -14.18 10.19 11.86
CA ILE A 186 -12.74 9.94 12.05
C ILE A 186 -12.57 9.27 13.41
N VAL A 187 -12.20 8.00 13.40
CA VAL A 187 -12.03 7.17 14.59
C VAL A 187 -10.54 7.03 14.88
N ARG A 188 -10.08 7.54 16.02
CA ARG A 188 -8.68 7.49 16.45
C ARG A 188 -8.32 6.18 17.16
N VAL A 189 -8.62 5.06 16.51
CA VAL A 189 -8.30 3.69 16.93
C VAL A 189 -7.53 3.00 15.81
N GLY A 190 -6.44 2.29 16.13
CA GLY A 190 -5.57 1.63 15.16
C GLY A 190 -5.63 0.10 15.18
N GLY A 191 -4.75 -0.52 14.40
CA GLY A 191 -4.43 -1.95 14.50
C GLY A 191 -5.60 -2.90 14.22
N ALA A 192 -5.44 -4.15 14.65
CA ALA A 192 -6.45 -5.19 14.51
C ALA A 192 -7.77 -4.85 15.24
N GLN A 193 -7.68 -4.11 16.36
CA GLN A 193 -8.85 -3.67 17.12
C GLN A 193 -9.70 -2.65 16.36
N GLY A 194 -9.08 -1.74 15.61
CA GLY A 194 -9.79 -0.79 14.74
C GLY A 194 -10.49 -1.49 13.58
N ILE A 195 -9.82 -2.47 12.96
CA ILE A 195 -10.42 -3.31 11.90
C ILE A 195 -11.61 -4.10 12.46
N ALA A 196 -11.46 -4.72 13.64
CA ALA A 196 -12.54 -5.45 14.29
C ALA A 196 -13.74 -4.53 14.62
N ALA A 197 -13.48 -3.34 15.18
CA ALA A 197 -14.51 -2.37 15.51
C ALA A 197 -15.30 -1.93 14.27
N ALA A 198 -14.64 -1.70 13.14
CA ALA A 198 -15.34 -1.35 11.90
C ALA A 198 -16.06 -2.52 11.24
N ALA A 199 -15.56 -3.75 11.39
CA ALA A 199 -16.19 -4.94 10.82
C ALA A 199 -17.45 -5.36 11.58
N PHE A 200 -17.41 -5.33 12.91
CA PHE A 200 -18.50 -5.84 13.76
C PHE A 200 -19.37 -4.73 14.37
N GLY A 201 -18.85 -3.51 14.44
CA GLY A 201 -19.43 -2.44 15.21
C GLY A 201 -19.16 -2.59 16.71
N THR A 202 -19.29 -1.47 17.41
CA THR A 202 -19.30 -1.36 18.87
C THR A 202 -20.45 -0.46 19.30
N GLU A 203 -20.53 -0.09 20.59
CA GLU A 203 -21.54 0.84 21.09
C GLU A 203 -21.41 2.24 20.48
N THR A 204 -20.19 2.68 20.14
CA THR A 204 -19.92 4.01 19.57
C THR A 204 -19.42 4.01 18.13
N ILE A 205 -18.95 2.87 17.60
CA ILE A 205 -18.46 2.75 16.22
C ILE A 205 -19.44 1.88 15.42
N ASN A 206 -20.19 2.47 14.49
CA ASN A 206 -21.10 1.67 13.65
C ASN A 206 -20.30 0.90 12.58
N PRO A 207 -20.69 -0.36 12.27
CA PRO A 207 -19.97 -1.17 11.30
C PRO A 207 -20.04 -0.59 9.88
N VAL A 208 -19.13 -1.02 9.02
CA VAL A 208 -19.05 -0.65 7.60
C VAL A 208 -19.25 -1.87 6.69
N ASP A 209 -19.49 -1.64 5.40
CA ASP A 209 -19.71 -2.73 4.43
C ASP A 209 -18.40 -3.25 3.83
N VAL A 210 -17.40 -2.37 3.67
CA VAL A 210 -16.07 -2.68 3.14
C VAL A 210 -15.02 -1.94 3.95
N ILE A 211 -13.88 -2.59 4.22
CA ILE A 211 -12.69 -1.96 4.79
C ILE A 211 -11.57 -1.95 3.76
N VAL A 212 -10.99 -0.79 3.52
CA VAL A 212 -9.87 -0.58 2.59
C VAL A 212 -8.68 0.07 3.28
N GLY A 213 -7.52 0.00 2.63
CA GLY A 213 -6.31 0.69 3.06
C GLY A 213 -5.23 -0.27 3.55
N PRO A 214 -3.95 0.10 3.36
CA PRO A 214 -2.81 -0.72 3.73
C PRO A 214 -2.58 -0.69 5.24
N GLY A 215 -1.85 -1.67 5.76
CA GLY A 215 -1.45 -1.69 7.16
C GLY A 215 -0.37 -2.74 7.41
N ASN A 216 0.13 -2.76 8.63
CA ASN A 216 1.12 -3.78 9.03
C ASN A 216 0.51 -5.20 9.02
N ALA A 217 1.35 -6.20 9.28
CA ALA A 217 0.94 -7.60 9.28
C ALA A 217 -0.29 -7.91 10.17
N PHE A 218 -0.49 -7.20 11.29
CA PHE A 218 -1.65 -7.39 12.17
C PHE A 218 -2.94 -6.84 11.55
N VAL A 219 -2.86 -5.71 10.84
CA VAL A 219 -3.99 -5.11 10.12
C VAL A 219 -4.36 -5.96 8.90
N ALA A 220 -3.37 -6.39 8.12
CA ALA A 220 -3.57 -7.28 6.98
C ALA A 220 -4.21 -8.60 7.40
N GLU A 221 -3.71 -9.21 8.49
CA GLU A 221 -4.28 -10.43 9.04
C GLU A 221 -5.69 -10.19 9.62
N ALA A 222 -5.95 -9.05 10.25
CA ALA A 222 -7.29 -8.72 10.74
C ALA A 222 -8.28 -8.61 9.59
N LYS A 223 -7.93 -7.91 8.50
CA LYS A 223 -8.72 -7.82 7.27
C LYS A 223 -9.02 -9.20 6.71
N ARG A 224 -8.01 -10.09 6.65
CA ARG A 224 -8.18 -11.48 6.21
C ARG A 224 -9.18 -12.25 7.07
N GLN A 225 -9.11 -12.14 8.40
CA GLN A 225 -10.01 -12.86 9.31
C GLN A 225 -11.44 -12.32 9.33
N VAL A 226 -11.65 -11.03 9.08
CA VAL A 226 -12.99 -10.43 9.02
C VAL A 226 -13.63 -10.52 7.63
N PHE A 227 -12.88 -10.90 6.61
CA PHE A 227 -13.41 -11.07 5.26
C PHE A 227 -14.57 -12.08 5.24
N GLY A 228 -15.68 -11.68 4.64
CA GLY A 228 -16.94 -12.43 4.62
C GLY A 228 -17.97 -11.96 5.65
N GLN A 229 -17.53 -11.33 6.74
CA GLN A 229 -18.39 -10.48 7.58
C GLN A 229 -18.48 -9.07 6.98
N VAL A 230 -17.35 -8.56 6.51
CA VAL A 230 -17.19 -7.28 5.82
C VAL A 230 -16.39 -7.53 4.53
N GLY A 231 -16.59 -6.71 3.50
CA GLY A 231 -15.71 -6.76 2.34
C GLY A 231 -14.33 -6.18 2.66
N ILE A 232 -13.31 -6.61 1.91
CA ILE A 232 -11.98 -6.01 1.93
C ILE A 232 -11.53 -5.76 0.49
N ASP A 233 -10.64 -4.80 0.28
CA ASP A 233 -9.88 -4.59 -0.96
C ASP A 233 -8.95 -5.78 -1.25
N SER A 234 -7.97 -6.01 -0.38
CA SER A 234 -6.93 -7.02 -0.52
C SER A 234 -6.27 -7.31 0.84
N VAL A 235 -5.52 -8.42 0.91
CA VAL A 235 -4.57 -8.66 1.99
C VAL A 235 -3.22 -8.17 1.48
N ALA A 236 -2.81 -6.97 1.94
CA ALA A 236 -1.56 -6.37 1.52
C ALA A 236 -0.37 -7.24 1.95
N GLY A 237 0.54 -7.50 1.01
CA GLY A 237 1.85 -8.09 1.29
C GLY A 237 2.86 -7.02 1.75
N PRO A 238 4.11 -7.43 2.05
CA PRO A 238 5.19 -6.48 2.18
C PRO A 238 5.37 -5.69 0.88
N SER A 239 5.70 -4.41 0.99
CA SER A 239 5.80 -3.57 -0.19
C SER A 239 7.01 -3.94 -1.05
N GLU A 240 6.85 -3.88 -2.37
CA GLU A 240 7.80 -4.37 -3.35
C GLU A 240 8.03 -3.39 -4.52
N VAL A 241 9.29 -3.32 -4.98
CA VAL A 241 9.62 -2.80 -6.32
C VAL A 241 10.49 -3.78 -7.10
N VAL A 242 10.13 -4.01 -8.37
CA VAL A 242 10.97 -4.69 -9.36
C VAL A 242 11.38 -3.67 -10.42
N ILE A 243 12.68 -3.57 -10.70
CA ILE A 243 13.23 -2.70 -11.74
C ILE A 243 13.82 -3.58 -12.85
N LEU A 244 13.28 -3.45 -14.06
CA LEU A 244 13.91 -3.97 -15.27
C LEU A 244 14.74 -2.86 -15.91
N ALA A 245 16.06 -3.03 -15.98
CA ALA A 245 16.97 -2.02 -16.52
C ALA A 245 18.05 -2.60 -17.44
N ASP A 246 18.39 -1.86 -18.50
CA ASP A 246 19.54 -2.12 -19.36
C ASP A 246 20.61 -1.01 -19.20
N GLU A 247 21.73 -1.13 -19.92
CA GLU A 247 22.86 -0.17 -19.82
C GLU A 247 22.51 1.27 -20.20
N SER A 248 21.33 1.54 -20.79
CA SER A 248 20.88 2.90 -21.07
C SER A 248 20.27 3.59 -19.86
N ALA A 249 19.93 2.85 -18.81
CA ALA A 249 19.37 3.38 -17.57
C ALA A 249 20.42 4.18 -16.77
N PRO A 250 20.05 5.35 -16.22
CA PRO A 250 20.93 6.07 -15.30
C PRO A 250 21.15 5.28 -14.00
N LEU A 251 22.41 4.98 -13.68
CA LEU A 251 22.78 4.19 -12.50
C LEU A 251 22.15 4.71 -11.21
N ASP A 252 22.29 6.01 -10.94
CA ASP A 252 21.77 6.60 -9.71
C ASP A 252 20.23 6.50 -9.62
N TYR A 253 19.50 6.48 -10.75
CA TYR A 253 18.04 6.40 -10.70
C TYR A 253 17.59 5.02 -10.21
N ILE A 254 18.20 3.96 -10.76
CA ILE A 254 17.97 2.58 -10.29
C ILE A 254 18.28 2.48 -8.80
N VAL A 255 19.43 2.99 -8.37
CA VAL A 255 19.88 2.89 -6.97
C VAL A 255 18.93 3.63 -6.04
N TRP A 256 18.53 4.86 -6.37
CA TRP A 256 17.62 5.63 -5.51
C TRP A 256 16.23 5.01 -5.44
N ASP A 257 15.72 4.45 -6.54
CA ASP A 257 14.41 3.82 -6.55
C ASP A 257 14.41 2.48 -5.77
N LEU A 258 15.47 1.68 -5.84
CA LEU A 258 15.64 0.51 -4.98
C LEU A 258 15.75 0.92 -3.51
N LEU A 259 16.58 1.92 -3.18
CA LEU A 259 16.78 2.33 -1.79
C LEU A 259 15.53 3.00 -1.18
N ALA A 260 14.79 3.77 -1.97
CA ALA A 260 13.52 4.38 -1.55
C ALA A 260 12.50 3.32 -1.14
N GLN A 261 12.47 2.17 -1.82
CA GLN A 261 11.63 1.05 -1.41
C GLN A 261 12.20 0.32 -0.18
N ALA A 262 13.50 0.00 -0.20
CA ALA A 262 14.15 -0.76 0.86
C ALA A 262 14.15 -0.04 2.22
N GLU A 263 14.01 1.29 2.24
CA GLU A 263 13.95 2.04 3.50
C GLU A 263 12.62 1.93 4.21
N HIS A 264 11.54 1.49 3.56
CA HIS A 264 10.21 1.47 4.18
C HIS A 264 10.15 0.59 5.42
N ASP A 265 10.53 -0.69 5.28
CA ASP A 265 10.36 -1.74 6.29
C ASP A 265 11.46 -2.82 6.13
N PRO A 266 11.96 -3.46 7.20
CA PRO A 266 12.94 -4.55 7.10
C PRO A 266 12.42 -5.77 6.31
N ASP A 267 11.11 -5.93 6.16
CA ASP A 267 10.48 -6.97 5.35
C ASP A 267 10.19 -6.52 3.90
N ALA A 268 10.53 -5.26 3.53
CA ALA A 268 10.39 -4.77 2.15
C ALA A 268 11.27 -5.56 1.17
N ARG A 269 10.86 -5.58 -0.10
CA ARG A 269 11.55 -6.32 -1.16
C ARG A 269 11.90 -5.43 -2.34
N VAL A 270 13.14 -5.56 -2.80
CA VAL A 270 13.61 -4.90 -4.03
C VAL A 270 14.25 -5.89 -4.96
N VAL A 271 13.92 -5.82 -6.25
CA VAL A 271 14.50 -6.72 -7.26
C VAL A 271 15.03 -5.91 -8.43
N LEU A 272 16.31 -6.06 -8.75
CA LEU A 272 16.86 -5.61 -10.02
C LEU A 272 16.85 -6.79 -10.99
N ILE A 273 16.39 -6.56 -12.22
CA ILE A 273 16.50 -7.49 -13.34
C ILE A 273 17.23 -6.74 -14.46
N SER A 274 18.38 -7.27 -14.90
CA SER A 274 19.18 -6.65 -15.96
C SER A 274 19.79 -7.70 -16.89
N ASP A 275 20.02 -7.32 -18.14
CA ASP A 275 20.80 -8.12 -19.09
C ASP A 275 22.30 -7.77 -19.10
N SER A 276 22.73 -6.87 -18.22
CA SER A 276 24.13 -6.46 -18.07
C SER A 276 24.67 -6.77 -16.68
N LEU A 277 25.62 -7.70 -16.60
CA LEU A 277 26.39 -7.96 -15.38
C LEU A 277 27.13 -6.71 -14.91
N ALA A 278 27.64 -5.89 -15.83
CA ALA A 278 28.36 -4.66 -15.49
C ALA A 278 27.45 -3.65 -14.79
N LEU A 279 26.21 -3.47 -15.28
CA LEU A 279 25.22 -2.62 -14.61
C LEU A 279 24.83 -3.19 -13.24
N ALA A 280 24.53 -4.48 -13.17
CA ALA A 280 24.15 -5.13 -11.92
C ALA A 280 25.22 -5.02 -10.84
N THR A 281 26.50 -5.17 -11.19
CA THR A 281 27.64 -4.95 -10.29
C THR A 281 27.74 -3.49 -9.88
N ALA A 282 27.63 -2.54 -10.81
CA ALA A 282 27.70 -1.11 -10.48
C ALA A 282 26.57 -0.67 -9.53
N VAL A 283 25.36 -1.22 -9.68
CA VAL A 283 24.24 -0.97 -8.76
C VAL A 283 24.55 -1.50 -7.36
N GLN A 284 25.09 -2.71 -7.25
CA GLN A 284 25.47 -3.31 -5.97
C GLN A 284 26.52 -2.44 -5.24
N GLU A 285 27.57 -2.02 -5.94
CA GLU A 285 28.63 -1.18 -5.37
C GLU A 285 28.08 0.18 -4.91
N ARG A 286 27.23 0.80 -5.73
CA ARG A 286 26.64 2.12 -5.45
C ARG A 286 25.64 2.07 -4.29
N ILE A 287 24.86 0.99 -4.16
CA ILE A 287 23.98 0.76 -3.01
C ILE A 287 24.80 0.73 -1.71
N VAL A 288 25.92 -0.01 -1.69
CA VAL A 288 26.79 -0.09 -0.51
C VAL A 288 27.31 1.30 -0.13
N GLU A 289 27.80 2.08 -1.10
CA GLU A 289 28.28 3.45 -0.86
C GLU A 289 27.18 4.36 -0.29
N CYS A 290 25.98 4.36 -0.89
CA CYS A 290 24.86 5.18 -0.44
C CYS A 290 24.42 4.82 0.99
N MET A 291 24.47 3.54 1.36
CA MET A 291 24.08 3.07 2.68
C MET A 291 25.05 3.50 3.79
N GLU A 292 26.33 3.79 3.51
CA GLU A 292 27.31 4.20 4.53
C GLU A 292 26.90 5.47 5.31
N THR A 293 26.08 6.33 4.68
CA THR A 293 25.64 7.61 5.26
C THR A 293 24.13 7.68 5.52
N SER A 294 23.39 6.61 5.24
CA SER A 294 21.92 6.58 5.39
C SER A 294 21.51 6.46 6.85
N PRO A 295 20.57 7.29 7.35
CA PRO A 295 20.02 7.14 8.70
C PRO A 295 19.18 5.87 8.86
N ARG A 296 18.80 5.21 7.75
CA ARG A 296 18.01 3.96 7.74
C ARG A 296 18.81 2.77 7.20
N ALA A 297 20.14 2.83 7.21
CA ALA A 297 21.03 1.79 6.68
C ALA A 297 20.73 0.40 7.25
N GLU A 298 20.44 0.28 8.56
CA GLU A 298 20.12 -1.00 9.19
C GLU A 298 18.81 -1.62 8.66
N VAL A 299 17.79 -0.79 8.41
CA VAL A 299 16.50 -1.23 7.84
C VAL A 299 16.70 -1.69 6.40
N MET A 300 17.38 -0.86 5.59
CA MET A 300 17.69 -1.19 4.20
C MET A 300 18.51 -2.47 4.09
N ALA A 301 19.51 -2.67 4.97
CA ALA A 301 20.33 -3.87 4.99
C ALA A 301 19.50 -5.13 5.23
N LEU A 302 18.58 -5.11 6.20
CA LEU A 302 17.69 -6.24 6.48
C LEU A 302 16.79 -6.57 5.30
N ALA A 303 16.19 -5.57 4.65
CA ALA A 303 15.36 -5.74 3.47
C ALA A 303 16.14 -6.33 2.30
N ILE A 304 17.36 -5.81 2.07
CA ILE A 304 18.23 -6.22 0.97
C ILE A 304 18.76 -7.65 1.17
N GLU A 305 19.24 -7.99 2.36
CA GLU A 305 19.88 -9.27 2.63
C GLU A 305 18.88 -10.44 2.68
N ASN A 306 17.70 -10.20 3.25
CA ASN A 306 16.75 -11.29 3.50
C ASN A 306 15.76 -11.50 2.36
N ASN A 307 15.34 -10.43 1.67
CA ASN A 307 14.16 -10.47 0.82
C ASN A 307 14.42 -10.08 -0.64
N SER A 308 15.57 -9.48 -0.94
CA SER A 308 15.81 -8.79 -2.21
C SER A 308 16.75 -9.55 -3.15
N ALA A 309 16.72 -9.23 -4.45
CA ALA A 309 17.48 -9.94 -5.47
C ALA A 309 18.06 -9.05 -6.58
N ASN A 310 19.26 -9.35 -7.03
CA ASN A 310 19.92 -8.70 -8.17
C ASN A 310 20.14 -9.74 -9.27
N CYS A 311 19.25 -9.77 -10.25
CA CYS A 311 19.17 -10.83 -11.26
C CYS A 311 19.79 -10.37 -12.58
N VAL A 312 20.78 -11.13 -13.06
CA VAL A 312 21.37 -10.97 -14.39
C VAL A 312 20.80 -12.05 -15.30
N ILE A 313 20.22 -11.66 -16.44
CA ILE A 313 19.51 -12.56 -17.34
C ILE A 313 20.01 -12.43 -18.78
N PRO A 314 19.99 -13.49 -19.59
CA PRO A 314 20.54 -13.44 -20.95
C PRO A 314 19.64 -12.72 -21.97
N SER A 315 18.37 -12.43 -21.64
CA SER A 315 17.44 -11.81 -22.59
C SER A 315 16.20 -11.18 -21.96
N LEU A 316 15.65 -10.17 -22.63
CA LEU A 316 14.35 -9.57 -22.29
C LEU A 316 13.19 -10.57 -22.27
N SER A 317 13.26 -11.65 -23.07
CA SER A 317 12.24 -12.71 -23.05
C SER A 317 12.20 -13.44 -21.70
N LEU A 318 13.37 -13.73 -21.11
CA LEU A 318 13.42 -14.31 -19.78
C LEU A 318 13.01 -13.27 -18.71
N ALA A 319 13.34 -11.99 -18.92
CA ALA A 319 12.89 -10.90 -18.04
C ALA A 319 11.37 -10.89 -17.90
N LYS A 320 10.65 -10.94 -19.03
CA LYS A 320 9.18 -10.97 -19.05
C LYS A 320 8.62 -12.17 -18.28
N LEU A 321 9.19 -13.36 -18.48
CA LEU A 321 8.78 -14.56 -17.77
C LEU A 321 9.00 -14.43 -16.25
N LEU A 322 10.15 -13.89 -15.86
CA LEU A 322 10.49 -13.69 -14.45
C LEU A 322 9.58 -12.64 -13.79
N ILE A 323 9.38 -11.49 -14.43
CA ILE A 323 8.48 -10.43 -13.95
C ILE A 323 7.07 -10.97 -13.77
N ASN A 324 6.54 -11.69 -14.77
CA ASN A 324 5.18 -12.24 -14.69
C ASN A 324 5.03 -13.34 -13.64
N ALA A 325 6.10 -14.08 -13.35
CA ALA A 325 6.12 -15.05 -12.27
C ALA A 325 6.15 -14.38 -10.90
N ILE A 326 6.90 -13.27 -10.76
CA ILE A 326 6.94 -12.47 -9.53
C ILE A 326 5.61 -11.75 -9.29
N ALA A 327 5.00 -11.22 -10.36
CA ALA A 327 3.77 -10.42 -10.35
C ALA A 327 3.84 -9.25 -9.35
N PRO A 328 4.81 -8.32 -9.51
CA PRO A 328 5.15 -7.36 -8.47
C PRO A 328 4.08 -6.31 -8.23
N GLU A 329 4.07 -5.74 -7.02
CA GLU A 329 3.29 -4.55 -6.68
C GLU A 329 3.67 -3.38 -7.62
N HIS A 330 4.95 -3.01 -7.64
CA HIS A 330 5.48 -1.97 -8.52
C HIS A 330 6.52 -2.53 -9.49
N LEU A 331 6.34 -2.25 -10.79
CA LEU A 331 7.30 -2.57 -11.84
C LEU A 331 7.80 -1.30 -12.49
N GLN A 332 9.11 -1.06 -12.44
CA GLN A 332 9.76 0.00 -13.22
C GLN A 332 10.48 -0.58 -14.43
N ILE A 333 10.35 0.10 -15.57
CA ILE A 333 10.95 -0.32 -16.84
C ILE A 333 11.86 0.81 -17.33
N MET A 334 13.17 0.64 -17.14
CA MET A 334 14.22 1.58 -17.55
C MET A 334 15.10 0.93 -18.62
N VAL A 335 14.52 0.62 -19.77
CA VAL A 335 15.25 0.05 -20.91
C VAL A 335 15.29 1.05 -22.06
N SER A 336 16.20 0.82 -22.99
CA SER A 336 16.31 1.56 -24.24
C SER A 336 14.97 1.60 -24.96
N PRO A 337 14.57 2.73 -25.59
CA PRO A 337 13.37 2.77 -26.44
C PRO A 337 13.39 1.76 -27.60
N SER A 338 14.55 1.20 -27.93
CA SER A 338 14.71 0.15 -28.94
C SER A 338 14.39 -1.26 -28.43
N ALA A 339 14.32 -1.43 -27.10
CA ALA A 339 13.91 -2.68 -26.47
C ALA A 339 12.44 -2.98 -26.80
N LYS A 340 12.19 -4.19 -27.32
CA LYS A 340 10.83 -4.63 -27.69
C LYS A 340 10.10 -5.20 -26.49
N ILE A 341 9.67 -4.32 -25.60
CA ILE A 341 8.81 -4.66 -24.47
C ILE A 341 7.44 -4.03 -24.70
N ASP A 342 6.41 -4.86 -24.55
CA ASP A 342 5.03 -4.43 -24.53
C ASP A 342 4.54 -4.50 -23.08
N PRO A 343 4.15 -3.39 -22.44
CA PRO A 343 3.65 -3.41 -21.08
C PRO A 343 2.35 -4.23 -20.94
N GLU A 344 1.58 -4.45 -22.01
CA GLU A 344 0.38 -5.30 -21.97
C GLU A 344 0.69 -6.80 -21.80
N GLU A 345 1.94 -7.21 -22.06
CA GLU A 345 2.41 -8.59 -21.83
C GLU A 345 2.92 -8.81 -20.39
N LEU A 346 2.90 -7.77 -19.55
CA LEU A 346 3.47 -7.78 -18.20
C LEU A 346 2.38 -7.79 -17.13
N VAL A 347 2.61 -8.57 -16.06
CA VAL A 347 1.73 -8.64 -14.90
C VAL A 347 2.39 -7.89 -13.75
N ALA A 348 1.80 -6.77 -13.34
CA ALA A 348 2.22 -5.98 -12.17
C ALA A 348 1.01 -5.18 -11.64
N GLY A 349 1.06 -4.75 -10.38
CA GLY A 349 0.07 -3.85 -9.80
C GLY A 349 0.10 -2.47 -10.48
N ALA A 350 1.29 -1.87 -10.57
CA ALA A 350 1.53 -0.63 -11.29
C ALA A 350 2.82 -0.71 -12.12
N ILE A 351 2.77 -0.19 -13.35
CA ILE A 351 3.92 -0.12 -14.26
C ILE A 351 4.35 1.34 -14.43
N PHE A 352 5.62 1.59 -14.16
CA PHE A 352 6.28 2.87 -14.36
C PHE A 352 7.24 2.79 -15.54
N TRP A 353 7.01 3.64 -16.54
CA TRP A 353 7.66 3.51 -17.84
C TRP A 353 8.70 4.62 -18.10
N GLY A 354 9.97 4.21 -18.16
CA GLY A 354 11.09 5.07 -18.47
C GLY A 354 11.77 5.67 -17.23
N PRO A 355 12.97 6.27 -17.40
CA PRO A 355 13.82 6.70 -16.30
C PRO A 355 13.29 7.91 -15.51
N HIS A 356 12.25 8.60 -15.99
CA HIS A 356 11.66 9.76 -15.32
C HIS A 356 10.31 9.45 -14.66
N SER A 357 10.04 8.17 -14.41
CA SER A 357 8.84 7.70 -13.72
C SER A 357 9.22 6.86 -12.50
N PRO A 358 9.86 7.44 -11.47
CA PRO A 358 10.11 6.72 -10.22
C PRO A 358 8.79 6.37 -9.52
N THR A 359 8.77 5.27 -8.75
CA THR A 359 7.59 4.82 -7.98
C THR A 359 7.02 5.93 -7.10
N ALA A 360 7.89 6.75 -6.50
CA ALA A 360 7.49 7.88 -5.66
C ALA A 360 6.54 8.87 -6.37
N ILE A 361 6.63 9.05 -7.68
CA ILE A 361 5.66 9.90 -8.40
C ILE A 361 4.26 9.27 -8.37
N GLY A 362 4.16 7.94 -8.48
CA GLY A 362 2.90 7.20 -8.33
C GLY A 362 2.33 7.31 -6.92
N ASP A 363 3.18 7.11 -5.91
CA ASP A 363 2.76 7.12 -4.50
C ASP A 363 2.20 8.46 -4.03
N TYR A 364 2.67 9.57 -4.63
CA TYR A 364 2.41 10.92 -4.12
C TYR A 364 1.65 11.85 -5.07
N TRP A 365 1.70 11.70 -6.39
CA TRP A 365 1.26 12.81 -7.25
C TRP A 365 0.61 12.46 -8.58
N ALA A 366 1.03 11.40 -9.28
CA ALA A 366 0.60 11.16 -10.66
C ALA A 366 -0.91 10.93 -10.83
N GLY A 367 -1.56 10.31 -9.84
CA GLY A 367 -3.00 10.03 -9.84
C GLY A 367 -3.40 8.55 -9.75
N PRO A 368 -2.63 7.57 -10.26
CA PRO A 368 -2.85 6.15 -9.97
C PRO A 368 -2.86 5.83 -8.48
N ASN A 369 -3.49 4.72 -8.11
CA ASN A 369 -3.59 4.27 -6.72
C ASN A 369 -2.34 3.49 -6.31
N HIS A 370 -1.84 3.71 -5.10
CA HIS A 370 -0.69 3.00 -4.52
C HIS A 370 -1.10 1.91 -3.51
N VAL A 371 -2.41 1.60 -3.41
CA VAL A 371 -2.97 0.60 -2.51
C VAL A 371 -3.35 -0.66 -3.27
#